data_AF-A0A7W0QDE2-F1
#
_entry.id   AF-A0A7W0QDE2-F1
#
_cell.length_a   1.000
_cell.length_b   1.000
_cell.length_c   1.000
_cell.angle_alpha   90.00
_cell.angle_beta   90.00
_cell.angle_gamma   90.00
#
_symmetry.space_group_name_H-M   'P 1'
#
loop_
_entity.id
_entity.type
_entity.pdbx_description
1 polymer ?
#
loop_
_entity_poly.entity_id
_entity_poly.type
_entity_poly.pdbx_seq_one_letter_code
_entity_poly.pdbx_strand_id
1 'polypeptide(L)'
;MSAKAELRSQADVAGWLAAGLCLRRVITEDDDTAVAGAIIACASELPAMPPPGVIADVAVLLGGARPPAEAATAVDDSLRGALRAYDDDVIGRLVTTARFDDVLAAFAHLAPAKRPHAVALVVG
;
A
#
# COMPACT_ATOMS: atom_id res chain seq x y z
N MET A 1 -21.19 -8.89 3.34
CA MET A 1 -20.60 -7.84 4.17
C MET A 1 -19.60 -8.49 5.12
N SER A 2 -18.32 -8.52 4.76
CA SER A 2 -17.29 -9.10 5.64
C SER A 2 -17.03 -8.11 6.77
N ALA A 3 -17.25 -8.52 8.01
CA ALA A 3 -16.89 -7.72 9.18
C ALA A 3 -15.40 -7.34 9.07
N LYS A 4 -15.06 -6.07 9.26
CA LYS A 4 -13.67 -5.65 9.45
C LYS A 4 -13.15 -6.45 10.65
N ALA A 5 -12.25 -7.40 10.40
CA ALA A 5 -11.64 -8.18 11.47
C ALA A 5 -10.78 -7.22 12.30
N GLU A 6 -11.26 -6.87 13.50
CA GLU A 6 -10.49 -6.08 14.45
C GLU A 6 -9.26 -6.88 14.88
N LEU A 7 -8.08 -6.27 14.79
CA LEU A 7 -6.81 -6.86 15.23
C LEU A 7 -6.73 -6.74 16.76
N ARG A 8 -7.06 -7.82 17.48
CA ARG A 8 -7.26 -7.78 18.95
C ARG A 8 -6.10 -8.36 19.76
N SER A 9 -5.14 -9.03 19.12
CA SER A 9 -3.96 -9.59 19.80
C SER A 9 -2.67 -9.38 18.98
N GLN A 10 -1.51 -9.51 19.64
CA GLN A 10 -0.21 -9.48 18.96
C GLN A 10 -0.09 -10.57 17.89
N ALA A 11 -0.68 -11.74 18.12
CA ALA A 11 -0.70 -12.82 17.14
C ALA A 11 -1.56 -12.47 15.91
N ASP A 12 -2.72 -11.83 16.11
CA ASP A 12 -3.57 -11.36 15.01
C ASP A 12 -2.85 -10.28 14.19
N VAL A 13 -2.16 -9.35 14.87
CA VAL A 13 -1.34 -8.32 14.22
C VAL A 13 -0.19 -8.94 13.44
N ALA A 14 0.53 -9.90 14.01
CA ALA A 14 1.63 -10.57 13.33
C ALA A 14 1.15 -11.38 12.11
N GLY A 15 0.02 -12.08 12.22
CA GLY A 15 -0.60 -12.81 11.12
C GLY A 15 -1.08 -11.89 9.99
N TRP A 16 -1.73 -10.78 10.34
CA TRP A 16 -2.14 -9.75 9.39
C TRP A 16 -0.94 -9.08 8.72
N LEU A 17 0.10 -8.75 9.49
CA LEU A 17 1.33 -8.14 8.99
C LEU A 17 2.04 -9.07 8.02
N ALA A 18 2.20 -10.34 8.41
CA ALA A 18 2.80 -11.37 7.56
C ALA A 18 1.98 -11.57 6.28
N ALA A 19 0.67 -11.73 6.35
CA ALA A 19 -0.19 -11.88 5.18
C ALA A 19 -0.11 -10.67 4.24
N GLY A 20 -0.06 -9.45 4.80
CA GLY A 20 0.10 -8.23 4.02
C GLY A 20 1.46 -8.07 3.37
N LEU A 21 2.54 -8.44 4.07
CA LEU A 21 3.91 -8.37 3.54
C LEU A 21 4.23 -9.50 2.56
N CYS A 22 3.60 -10.66 2.69
CA CYS A 22 3.73 -11.77 1.71
C CYS A 22 3.28 -11.38 0.30
N LEU A 23 2.46 -10.33 0.18
CA LEU A 23 1.99 -9.80 -1.11
C LEU A 23 2.83 -8.61 -1.60
N ARG A 24 3.76 -8.09 -0.79
CA ARG A 24 4.65 -6.99 -1.17
C ARG A 24 5.64 -7.47 -2.23
N ARG A 25 5.80 -6.71 -3.30
CA ARG A 25 6.89 -6.94 -4.26
C ARG A 25 8.21 -6.54 -3.61
N VAL A 26 9.22 -7.42 -3.64
CA VAL A 26 10.56 -7.12 -3.10
C VAL A 26 11.32 -6.31 -4.15
N ILE A 27 11.66 -5.06 -3.83
CA ILE A 27 12.21 -4.10 -4.80
C ILE A 27 13.72 -3.97 -4.60
N THR A 28 14.19 -3.65 -3.38
CA THR A 28 15.60 -3.67 -2.93
C THR A 28 15.69 -3.49 -1.40
N GLU A 29 16.82 -3.82 -0.76
CA GLU A 29 17.07 -3.61 0.69
C GLU A 29 17.01 -2.12 1.12
N ASP A 30 17.23 -1.18 0.19
CA ASP A 30 17.33 0.26 0.49
C ASP A 30 15.99 0.95 0.83
N ASP A 31 14.84 0.32 0.54
CA ASP A 31 13.51 0.95 0.73
C ASP A 31 12.86 0.65 2.09
N ASP A 32 13.47 -0.20 2.91
CA ASP A 32 12.82 -0.71 4.12
C ASP A 32 12.60 0.36 5.20
N THR A 33 13.47 1.37 5.27
CA THR A 33 13.28 2.50 6.19
C THR A 33 12.08 3.37 5.80
N ALA A 34 11.89 3.61 4.50
CA ALA A 34 10.76 4.39 4.00
C ALA A 34 9.43 3.65 4.21
N VAL A 35 9.41 2.34 3.92
CA VAL A 35 8.25 1.47 4.11
C VAL A 35 7.90 1.35 5.60
N ALA A 36 8.87 1.10 6.47
CA ALA A 36 8.64 1.04 7.92
C ALA A 36 8.07 2.36 8.45
N GLY A 37 8.64 3.50 8.03
CA GLY A 37 8.13 4.82 8.38
C GLY A 37 6.67 5.02 7.95
N ALA A 38 6.33 4.62 6.72
CA ALA A 38 4.97 4.74 6.20
C ALA A 38 3.97 3.86 6.95
N ILE A 39 4.34 2.63 7.31
CA ILE A 39 3.51 1.73 8.12
C ILE A 39 3.24 2.34 9.51
N ILE A 40 4.26 2.90 10.15
CA ILE A 40 4.11 3.57 11.46
C ILE A 40 3.19 4.79 11.36
N ALA A 41 3.33 5.59 10.29
CA ALA A 41 2.48 6.75 10.06
C ALA A 41 1.02 6.34 9.85
N CYS A 42 0.74 5.34 9.00
CA CYS A 42 -0.61 4.79 8.81
C CYS A 42 -1.21 4.28 10.12
N ALA A 43 -0.42 3.59 10.96
CA ALA A 43 -0.86 3.11 12.26
C ALA A 43 -1.21 4.23 13.25
N SER A 44 -0.59 5.40 13.09
CA SER A 44 -0.79 6.55 13.99
C SER A 44 -1.94 7.45 13.55
N GLU A 45 -2.19 7.54 12.24
CA GLU A 45 -3.09 8.53 11.65
C GLU A 45 -4.44 7.94 11.21
N LEU A 46 -4.49 6.64 10.87
CA LEU A 46 -5.68 6.04 10.26
C LEU A 46 -6.53 5.26 11.28
N PRO A 47 -7.86 5.45 11.28
CA PRO A 47 -8.77 4.71 12.14
C PRO A 47 -8.89 3.22 11.74
N ALA A 48 -8.48 2.87 10.52
CA ALA A 48 -8.36 1.50 10.05
C ALA A 48 -7.12 1.37 9.15
N MET A 49 -6.24 0.42 9.48
CA MET A 49 -5.00 0.20 8.75
C MET A 49 -5.25 -0.50 7.40
N PRO A 50 -4.77 0.06 6.28
CA PRO A 50 -4.69 -0.63 5.01
C PRO A 50 -3.73 -1.84 5.09
N PRO A 51 -3.86 -2.83 4.19
CA PRO A 51 -2.90 -3.95 4.14
C PRO A 51 -1.45 -3.45 3.98
N PRO A 52 -0.48 -3.98 4.74
CA PRO A 52 0.92 -3.52 4.72
C PRO A 52 1.58 -3.55 3.35
N GLY A 53 1.26 -4.54 2.51
CA GLY A 53 1.74 -4.61 1.13
C GLY A 53 1.27 -3.43 0.28
N VAL A 54 0.04 -2.94 0.51
CA VAL A 54 -0.49 -1.75 -0.17
C VAL A 54 0.25 -0.49 0.29
N ILE A 55 0.48 -0.35 1.59
CA ILE A 55 1.26 0.78 2.15
C ILE A 55 2.68 0.78 1.57
N ALA A 56 3.31 -0.40 1.49
CA ALA A 56 4.65 -0.55 0.94
C ALA A 56 4.73 -0.22 -0.54
N ASP A 57 3.82 -0.73 -1.37
CA ASP A 57 3.78 -0.46 -2.81
C ASP A 57 3.55 1.03 -3.08
N VAL A 58 2.65 1.69 -2.34
CA VAL A 58 2.41 3.14 -2.48
C VAL A 58 3.63 3.96 -2.04
N ALA A 59 4.29 3.58 -0.95
CA ALA A 59 5.50 4.26 -0.48
C ALA A 59 6.62 4.23 -1.53
N VAL A 60 6.82 3.08 -2.18
CA VAL A 60 7.80 2.90 -3.26
C VAL A 60 7.41 3.71 -4.49
N LEU A 61 6.15 3.59 -4.94
CA LEU A 61 5.67 4.29 -6.15
C LEU A 61 5.79 5.80 -6.01
N LEU A 62 5.42 6.36 -4.85
CA LEU A 62 5.59 7.78 -4.55
C LEU A 62 7.07 8.17 -4.44
N GLY A 63 7.94 7.25 -4.01
CA GLY A 63 9.39 7.41 -4.04
C GLY A 63 9.98 7.48 -5.46
N GLY A 64 9.17 7.25 -6.51
CA GLY A 64 9.58 7.26 -7.91
C GLY A 64 10.21 5.95 -8.38
N ALA A 65 10.30 4.95 -7.51
CA ALA A 65 10.73 3.61 -7.86
C ALA A 65 9.59 2.84 -8.55
N ARG A 66 9.93 2.07 -9.58
CA ARG A 66 8.97 1.20 -10.25
C ARG A 66 9.20 -0.23 -9.78
N PRO A 67 8.18 -0.92 -9.25
CA PRO A 67 8.31 -2.34 -8.94
C PRO A 67 8.77 -3.11 -10.18
N PRO A 68 9.70 -4.07 -10.03
CA PRO A 68 10.05 -4.94 -11.14
C PRO A 68 8.80 -5.68 -11.61
N ALA A 69 8.52 -5.59 -12.91
CA ALA A 69 7.46 -6.38 -13.53
C ALA A 69 7.96 -7.82 -13.64
N GLU A 70 7.55 -8.68 -12.72
CA GLU A 70 7.83 -10.11 -12.85
C GLU A 70 7.09 -10.65 -14.08
N ALA A 71 7.77 -11.51 -14.84
CA ALA A 71 7.14 -12.19 -15.96
C ALA A 71 5.97 -13.02 -15.42
N ALA A 72 4.76 -12.76 -15.91
CA ALA A 72 3.58 -13.48 -15.48
C ALA A 72 3.80 -14.98 -15.67
N THR A 73 3.77 -15.73 -14.57
CA THR A 73 3.60 -17.18 -14.60
C THR A 73 2.32 -17.51 -15.38
N ALA A 74 2.23 -18.70 -15.95
CA ALA A 74 1.03 -19.12 -16.68
C ALA A 74 -0.17 -19.17 -15.71
N VAL A 75 -0.95 -18.10 -15.69
CA VAL A 75 -2.19 -17.97 -14.93
C VAL A 75 -3.36 -18.32 -15.84
N ASP A 76 -4.36 -19.04 -15.35
CA ASP A 76 -5.58 -19.27 -16.12
C ASP A 76 -6.37 -17.97 -16.40
N ASP A 77 -7.21 -17.98 -17.43
CA ASP A 77 -7.91 -16.77 -17.88
C ASP A 77 -8.91 -16.23 -16.86
N SER A 78 -9.47 -17.11 -16.01
CA SER A 78 -10.45 -16.75 -14.99
C SER A 78 -9.79 -15.97 -13.86
N LEU A 79 -8.67 -16.48 -13.33
CA LEU A 79 -7.88 -15.80 -12.31
C LEU A 79 -7.32 -14.47 -12.84
N ARG A 80 -6.87 -14.43 -14.10
CA ARG A 80 -6.44 -13.17 -14.72
C ARG A 80 -7.56 -12.14 -14.78
N GLY A 81 -8.78 -12.55 -15.14
CA GLY A 81 -9.95 -11.67 -15.17
C GLY A 81 -10.31 -11.14 -13.78
N ALA A 82 -10.29 -12.00 -12.77
CA ALA A 82 -10.57 -11.62 -11.38
C ALA A 82 -9.54 -10.62 -10.83
N LEU A 83 -8.25 -10.83 -11.08
CA LEU A 83 -7.19 -9.91 -10.65
C LEU A 83 -7.33 -8.53 -11.31
N ARG A 84 -7.63 -8.48 -12.61
CA ARG A 84 -7.86 -7.19 -13.31
C ARG A 84 -9.06 -6.43 -12.74
N ALA A 85 -10.18 -7.12 -12.53
CA ALA A 85 -11.36 -6.48 -11.95
C ALA A 85 -11.10 -5.94 -10.54
N TYR A 86 -10.28 -6.63 -9.75
CA TYR A 86 -9.82 -6.15 -8.44
C TYR A 86 -8.93 -4.92 -8.56
N ASP A 87 -7.92 -4.94 -9.44
CA ASP A 87 -7.04 -3.79 -9.68
C ASP A 87 -7.84 -2.56 -10.14
N ASP A 88 -8.77 -2.73 -11.08
CA ASP A 88 -9.63 -1.64 -11.57
C ASP A 88 -10.52 -1.05 -10.46
N ASP A 89 -11.10 -1.88 -9.60
CA ASP A 89 -11.92 -1.43 -8.46
C ASP A 89 -11.09 -0.71 -7.38
N VAL A 90 -9.88 -1.18 -7.09
CA VAL A 90 -8.96 -0.54 -6.13
C VAL A 90 -8.44 0.77 -6.68
N ILE A 91 -7.92 0.78 -7.92
CA ILE A 91 -7.39 1.99 -8.58
C ILE A 91 -8.51 3.01 -8.77
N GLY A 92 -9.69 2.56 -9.22
CA GLY A 92 -10.85 3.43 -9.38
C GLY A 92 -11.22 4.15 -8.08
N ARG A 93 -11.26 3.43 -6.96
CA ARG A 93 -11.51 4.04 -5.64
C ARG A 93 -10.45 5.06 -5.27
N LEU A 94 -9.17 4.74 -5.43
CA LEU A 94 -8.06 5.65 -5.14
C LEU A 94 -8.12 6.94 -5.96
N VAL A 95 -8.42 6.84 -7.26
CA VAL A 95 -8.54 7.99 -8.17
C VAL A 95 -9.77 8.85 -7.84
N THR A 96 -10.85 8.24 -7.35
CA THR A 96 -12.05 8.99 -6.94
C THR A 96 -11.95 9.64 -5.56
N THR A 97 -10.89 9.34 -4.79
CA THR A 97 -10.62 10.01 -3.52
C THR A 97 -10.31 11.48 -3.79
N ALA A 98 -11.24 12.36 -3.41
CA ALA A 98 -11.01 13.80 -3.45
C ALA A 98 -9.70 14.10 -2.72
N ARG A 99 -8.80 14.84 -3.38
CA ARG A 99 -7.44 15.25 -2.94
C ARG A 99 -6.28 14.36 -3.39
N PHE A 100 -6.49 13.26 -4.13
CA PHE A 100 -5.38 12.42 -4.60
C PHE A 100 -4.33 13.21 -5.41
N ASP A 101 -4.78 13.99 -6.40
CA ASP A 101 -3.89 14.82 -7.24
C ASP A 101 -3.19 15.94 -6.45
N ASP A 102 -3.90 16.57 -5.49
CA ASP A 102 -3.33 17.61 -4.63
C ASP A 102 -2.25 17.05 -3.70
N VAL A 103 -2.48 15.86 -3.15
CA VAL A 103 -1.51 15.17 -2.28
C VAL A 103 -0.31 14.71 -3.08
N LEU A 104 -0.49 14.20 -4.30
CA LEU A 104 0.59 13.87 -5.23
C LEU A 104 1.44 15.11 -5.58
N ALA A 105 0.80 16.23 -5.93
CA ALA A 105 1.49 17.48 -6.23
C ALA A 105 2.28 18.00 -5.01
N ALA A 106 1.70 17.91 -3.81
CA ALA A 106 2.39 18.27 -2.57
C ALA A 106 3.57 17.34 -2.26
N PHE A 107 3.45 16.03 -2.57
CA PHE A 107 4.48 15.03 -2.34
C PHE A 107 5.79 15.35 -3.07
N ALA A 108 5.70 15.82 -4.32
CA ALA A 108 6.87 16.18 -5.13
C ALA A 108 7.76 17.26 -4.48
N HIS A 109 7.20 18.08 -3.59
CA HIS A 109 7.90 19.19 -2.93
C HIS A 109 8.16 18.94 -1.44
N LEU A 110 7.78 17.78 -0.90
CA LEU A 110 7.90 17.46 0.51
C LEU A 110 9.35 17.11 0.89
N ALA A 111 9.80 17.67 2.01
CA ALA A 111 11.06 17.29 2.64
C ALA A 111 11.06 15.78 2.97
N PRO A 112 12.20 15.07 2.84
CA PRO A 112 12.27 13.61 3.01
C PRO A 112 11.62 13.10 4.31
N ALA A 113 11.84 13.79 5.43
CA ALA A 113 11.29 13.43 6.74
C ALA A 113 9.75 13.42 6.81
N LYS A 114 9.06 14.13 5.92
CA LYS A 114 7.60 14.22 5.91
C LYS A 114 6.93 13.19 4.99
N ARG A 115 7.69 12.51 4.14
CA ARG A 115 7.17 11.55 3.16
C ARG A 115 6.37 10.40 3.79
N PRO A 116 6.77 9.81 4.93
CA PRO A 116 5.96 8.76 5.57
C PRO A 116 4.53 9.17 5.91
N HIS A 117 4.33 10.39 6.43
CA HIS A 117 3.01 10.88 6.80
C HIS A 117 2.17 11.22 5.55
N ALA A 118 2.83 11.68 4.47
CA ALA A 118 2.14 11.90 3.21
C ALA A 118 1.64 10.58 2.59
N VAL A 119 2.36 9.46 2.74
CA VAL A 119 1.86 8.13 2.33
C VAL A 119 0.57 7.79 3.09
N ALA A 120 0.52 8.02 4.40
CA ALA A 120 -0.70 7.76 5.18
C ALA A 120 -1.92 8.56 4.68
N LEU A 121 -1.71 9.79 4.23
CA LEU A 121 -2.76 10.63 3.63
C LEU A 121 -3.22 10.16 2.23
N VAL A 122 -2.38 9.43 1.50
CA VAL A 122 -2.73 8.89 0.18
C VAL A 122 -3.49 7.58 0.29
N VAL A 123 -3.11 6.72 1.24
CA VAL A 123 -3.70 5.38 1.39
C VAL A 123 -4.99 5.40 2.23
N GLY A 124 -5.21 6.41 3.07
CA GLY A 124 -6.40 6.61 3.90
C GLY A 124 -7.51 7.42 3.24
#